data_AF-A0A9P7UW45-F1
#
_entry.id   AF-A0A9P7UW45-F1
#
_cell.length_a   1.000
_cell.length_b   1.000
_cell.length_c   1.000
_cell.angle_alpha   90.00
_cell.angle_beta   90.00
_cell.angle_gamma   90.00
#
_symmetry.space_group_name_H-M   'P 1'
#
loop_
_entity.id
_entity.type
_entity.pdbx_description
1 polymer ?
#
loop_
_entity_poly.entity_id
_entity_poly.type
_entity_poly.pdbx_seq_one_letter_code
_entity_poly.pdbx_strand_id
1 'polypeptide(L)'
;MFKVLLVYLRALHEGTTLINLLFQVFSLIARGVYAGLAPQPLAYNVAPLADIAGIQGSNADSRMFYQRADGSIWQTCVSGHWTNGRTTCDNRIVPANEVLYGTPLAAVATPNLTEWHLFFLSPTYTLSEYIYQQTSISTTNPSGVRGGTSCTDCITSEQFVVVGPRSRALSALYQVQNDEPKLRVWFVSAGQPNTVMEAGKQGNQVWQLIGMPNPVLT
;
A
#
# COMPACT_ATOMS: atom_id res chain seq x y z
N MET A 1 -17.18 -41.29 -18.12
CA MET A 1 -16.28 -42.25 -17.45
C MET A 1 -16.77 -43.67 -17.77
N PHE A 2 -16.48 -44.19 -18.98
CA PHE A 2 -16.70 -45.58 -19.45
C PHE A 2 -16.43 -45.58 -20.96
N LYS A 3 -15.16 -45.54 -21.38
CA LYS A 3 -14.75 -45.76 -22.79
C LYS A 3 -13.25 -46.01 -23.00
N VAL A 4 -12.49 -46.31 -21.95
CA VAL A 4 -11.05 -46.61 -22.03
C VAL A 4 -10.77 -47.98 -21.43
N LEU A 5 -11.60 -48.96 -21.76
CA LEU A 5 -11.41 -50.34 -21.33
C LEU A 5 -11.78 -51.32 -22.45
N LEU A 6 -11.23 -51.12 -23.65
CA LEU A 6 -11.39 -52.11 -24.73
C LEU A 6 -10.24 -52.12 -25.75
N VAL A 7 -9.01 -51.85 -25.32
CA VAL A 7 -7.80 -51.98 -26.18
C VAL A 7 -6.72 -52.89 -25.56
N TYR A 8 -6.89 -53.39 -24.34
CA TYR A 8 -5.84 -54.17 -23.66
C TYR A 8 -6.20 -55.63 -23.39
N LEU A 9 -6.80 -56.31 -24.37
CA LEU A 9 -7.00 -57.76 -24.34
C LEU A 9 -6.62 -58.38 -25.70
N ARG A 10 -5.36 -58.18 -26.09
CA ARG A 10 -4.69 -59.00 -27.12
C ARG A 10 -3.16 -58.96 -26.96
N ALA A 11 -2.69 -59.24 -25.75
CA ALA A 11 -1.29 -59.50 -25.48
C ALA A 11 -1.18 -60.53 -24.35
N LEU A 12 -1.63 -61.75 -24.63
CA LEU A 12 -1.40 -62.92 -23.79
C LEU A 12 -0.98 -64.08 -24.71
N HIS A 13 0.19 -63.94 -25.29
CA HIS A 13 1.03 -65.08 -25.62
C HIS A 13 2.46 -64.61 -25.44
N GLU A 14 3.29 -65.42 -24.79
CA GLU A 14 4.68 -65.13 -24.40
C GLU A 14 4.87 -64.40 -23.05
N GLY A 15 4.69 -65.16 -21.96
CA GLY A 15 5.83 -65.54 -21.12
C GLY A 15 6.62 -64.44 -20.38
N THR A 16 6.08 -63.25 -20.17
CA THR A 16 6.71 -62.22 -19.35
C THR A 16 5.92 -61.95 -18.07
N THR A 17 6.64 -61.99 -16.95
CA THR A 17 6.13 -61.98 -15.57
C THR A 17 5.26 -60.77 -15.27
N LEU A 18 3.99 -61.03 -14.92
CA LEU A 18 2.97 -60.06 -14.49
C LEU A 18 3.41 -59.11 -13.35
N ILE A 19 4.51 -59.42 -12.66
CA ILE A 19 5.04 -58.67 -11.51
C ILE A 19 5.74 -57.36 -11.93
N ASN A 20 6.33 -57.29 -13.13
CA ASN A 20 7.03 -56.09 -13.59
C ASN A 20 6.10 -54.99 -14.14
N LEU A 21 4.90 -55.33 -14.61
CA LEU A 21 3.93 -54.33 -15.08
C LEU A 21 3.26 -53.58 -13.92
N LEU A 22 3.09 -54.23 -12.76
CA LEU A 22 2.55 -53.57 -11.57
C LEU A 22 3.52 -52.50 -11.02
N PHE A 23 4.84 -52.70 -11.10
CA PHE A 23 5.81 -51.72 -10.61
C PHE A 23 5.94 -50.45 -11.47
N GLN A 24 5.71 -50.53 -12.79
CA GLN A 24 5.77 -49.34 -13.66
C GLN A 24 4.48 -48.50 -13.62
N VAL A 25 3.32 -49.11 -13.37
CA VAL A 25 2.06 -48.36 -13.21
C VAL A 25 2.04 -47.59 -11.88
N PHE A 26 2.61 -48.15 -10.80
CA PHE A 26 2.76 -47.41 -9.53
C PHE A 26 3.79 -46.26 -9.60
N SER A 27 4.82 -46.37 -10.43
CA SER A 27 5.79 -45.27 -10.62
C SER A 27 5.19 -44.06 -11.37
N LEU A 28 4.20 -44.30 -12.24
CA LEU A 28 3.52 -43.21 -12.96
C LEU A 28 2.45 -42.51 -12.11
N ILE A 29 1.83 -43.23 -11.16
CA ILE A 29 0.89 -42.64 -10.20
C ILE A 29 1.62 -41.90 -9.06
N ALA A 30 2.82 -42.35 -8.67
CA ALA A 30 3.63 -41.68 -7.64
C ALA A 30 4.34 -40.41 -8.13
N ARG A 31 4.55 -40.24 -9.44
CA ARG A 31 5.16 -39.03 -10.02
C ARG A 31 4.15 -37.94 -10.41
N GLY A 32 2.85 -38.22 -10.33
CA GLY A 32 1.78 -37.27 -10.69
C GLY A 32 1.25 -36.40 -9.54
N VAL A 33 1.67 -36.64 -8.29
CA VAL A 33 1.06 -35.99 -7.10
C VAL A 33 2.02 -35.06 -6.33
N TYR A 34 3.27 -34.93 -6.78
CA TYR A 34 4.24 -33.99 -6.18
C TYR A 34 4.74 -32.93 -7.16
N ALA A 35 3.87 -32.48 -8.08
CA ALA A 35 3.93 -31.07 -8.46
C ALA A 35 3.41 -30.30 -7.24
N GLY A 36 4.27 -30.14 -6.24
CA GLY A 36 4.02 -29.21 -5.15
C GLY A 36 3.60 -27.92 -5.81
N LEU A 37 2.38 -27.47 -5.50
CA LEU A 37 1.98 -26.11 -5.77
C LEU A 37 3.07 -25.26 -5.12
N ALA A 38 4.04 -24.80 -5.92
CA ALA A 38 4.88 -23.70 -5.50
C ALA A 38 3.88 -22.65 -5.01
N PRO A 39 4.00 -22.16 -3.76
CA PRO A 39 3.06 -21.18 -3.26
C PRO A 39 3.05 -20.05 -4.27
N GLN A 40 1.95 -19.97 -5.02
CA GLN A 40 1.75 -18.87 -5.96
C GLN A 40 1.84 -17.63 -5.08
N PRO A 41 2.62 -16.60 -5.47
CA PRO A 41 2.60 -15.34 -4.75
C PRO A 41 1.12 -14.97 -4.59
N LEU A 42 0.68 -14.75 -3.35
CA LEU A 42 -0.68 -14.35 -3.04
C LEU A 42 -0.90 -12.93 -3.59
N ALA A 43 -1.03 -12.84 -4.91
CA ALA A 43 -1.33 -11.63 -5.64
C ALA A 43 -2.86 -11.49 -5.62
N TYR A 44 -3.36 -10.63 -4.76
CA TYR A 44 -4.77 -10.25 -4.75
C TYR A 44 -4.93 -8.98 -5.59
N ASN A 45 -5.86 -9.01 -6.54
CA ASN A 45 -6.21 -7.83 -7.32
C ASN A 45 -6.86 -6.78 -6.40
N VAL A 46 -6.32 -5.58 -6.42
CA VAL A 46 -6.89 -4.42 -5.72
C VAL A 46 -7.62 -3.56 -6.74
N ALA A 47 -8.88 -3.23 -6.48
CA ALA A 47 -9.67 -2.28 -7.25
C ALA A 47 -9.76 -0.96 -6.45
N PRO A 48 -8.78 -0.06 -6.59
CA PRO A 48 -8.78 1.20 -5.85
C PRO A 48 -9.91 2.10 -6.36
N LEU A 49 -10.57 2.80 -5.44
CA LEU A 49 -11.60 3.78 -5.80
C LEU A 49 -11.04 5.13 -6.27
N ALA A 50 -9.81 5.42 -5.89
CA ALA A 50 -9.20 6.74 -5.98
C ALA A 50 -7.72 6.62 -6.36
N ASP A 51 -7.01 7.73 -6.23
CA ASP A 51 -5.56 7.79 -6.44
C ASP A 51 -4.83 6.78 -5.53
N ILE A 52 -3.67 6.33 -6.00
CA ILE A 52 -2.78 5.44 -5.27
C ILE A 52 -1.55 6.24 -4.88
N ALA A 53 -1.13 6.13 -3.62
CA ALA A 53 0.15 6.66 -3.17
C ALA A 53 1.12 5.51 -2.90
N GLY A 54 2.39 5.68 -3.29
CA GLY A 54 3.43 4.69 -3.11
C GLY A 54 4.65 5.28 -2.41
N ILE A 55 5.25 4.52 -1.50
CA ILE A 55 6.56 4.80 -0.92
C ILE A 55 7.45 3.57 -1.07
N GLN A 56 8.74 3.81 -1.25
CA GLN A 56 9.73 2.76 -1.42
C GLN A 56 10.86 2.98 -0.41
N GLY A 57 11.25 1.88 0.25
CA GLY A 57 12.44 1.83 1.08
C GLY A 57 13.67 1.36 0.31
N SER A 58 14.84 1.62 0.88
CA SER A 58 16.16 1.19 0.40
C SER A 58 16.28 -0.34 0.24
N ASN A 59 15.47 -1.11 0.97
CA ASN A 59 15.55 -2.57 1.07
C ASN A 59 14.69 -3.32 0.04
N ALA A 60 14.26 -2.66 -1.03
CA ALA A 60 13.25 -3.17 -1.97
C ALA A 60 11.88 -3.49 -1.32
N ASP A 61 11.65 -2.96 -0.12
CA ASP A 61 10.33 -2.89 0.50
C ASP A 61 9.58 -1.69 -0.07
N SER A 62 8.31 -1.87 -0.37
CA SER A 62 7.43 -0.81 -0.83
C SER A 62 6.11 -0.89 -0.09
N ARG A 63 5.47 0.26 0.08
CA ARG A 63 4.12 0.35 0.65
C ARG A 63 3.26 1.12 -0.34
N MET A 64 2.09 0.57 -0.60
CA MET A 64 1.07 1.16 -1.45
C MET A 64 -0.13 1.49 -0.58
N PHE A 65 -0.63 2.71 -0.72
CA PHE A 65 -1.83 3.19 -0.05
C PHE A 65 -2.94 3.43 -1.08
N TYR A 66 -4.14 2.97 -0.76
CA TYR A 66 -5.29 3.09 -1.65
C TYR A 66 -6.60 3.10 -0.87
N GLN A 67 -7.62 3.75 -1.42
CA GLN A 67 -8.96 3.72 -0.85
C GLN A 67 -9.76 2.52 -1.39
N ARG A 68 -10.37 1.74 -0.49
CA ARG A 68 -11.25 0.62 -0.82
C ARG A 68 -12.70 1.08 -1.03
N ALA A 69 -13.50 0.19 -1.62
CA ALA A 69 -14.94 0.38 -1.86
C ALA A 69 -15.74 0.86 -0.63
N ASP A 70 -15.33 0.44 0.56
CA ASP A 70 -15.93 0.84 1.85
C ASP A 70 -15.53 2.26 2.31
N GLY A 71 -14.73 2.97 1.53
CA GLY A 71 -14.24 4.31 1.82
C GLY A 71 -12.97 4.35 2.67
N SER A 72 -12.54 3.25 3.29
CA SER A 72 -11.33 3.25 4.14
C SER A 72 -10.03 3.25 3.32
N ILE A 73 -8.95 3.79 3.89
CA ILE A 73 -7.61 3.72 3.26
C ILE A 73 -6.86 2.52 3.82
N TRP A 74 -6.32 1.70 2.92
CA TRP A 74 -5.55 0.51 3.21
C TRP A 74 -4.10 0.69 2.78
N GLN A 75 -3.20 0.00 3.47
CA GLN A 75 -1.80 -0.17 3.11
C GLN A 75 -1.55 -1.62 2.73
N THR A 76 -0.96 -1.83 1.56
CA THR A 76 -0.37 -3.09 1.17
C THR A 76 1.15 -2.96 1.17
N CYS A 77 1.84 -3.89 1.83
CA CYS A 77 3.30 -3.97 1.83
C CYS A 77 3.74 -5.01 0.81
N VAL A 78 4.72 -4.66 -0.01
CA VAL A 78 5.31 -5.57 -1.00
C VAL A 78 6.82 -5.59 -0.81
N SER A 79 7.39 -6.79 -0.70
CA SER A 79 8.84 -6.99 -0.62
C SER A 79 9.35 -7.88 -1.76
N GLY A 80 10.61 -7.68 -2.15
CA GLY A 80 11.30 -8.57 -3.10
C GLY A 80 10.72 -8.58 -4.51
N HIS A 81 10.09 -7.49 -4.97
CA HIS A 81 9.36 -7.41 -6.23
C HIS A 81 10.16 -7.92 -7.45
N TRP A 82 11.47 -7.67 -7.49
CA TRP A 82 12.35 -8.04 -8.60
C TRP A 82 12.85 -9.49 -8.57
N THR A 83 12.54 -10.25 -7.53
CA THR A 83 12.98 -11.64 -7.38
C THR A 83 11.81 -12.57 -7.10
N ASN A 84 11.21 -12.46 -5.91
CA ASN A 84 10.22 -13.40 -5.38
C ASN A 84 8.96 -12.68 -4.87
N GLY A 85 8.67 -11.48 -5.38
CA GLY A 85 7.67 -10.51 -4.91
C GLY A 85 6.55 -11.09 -4.04
N ARG A 86 6.44 -10.62 -2.79
CA ARG A 86 5.38 -11.07 -1.88
C ARG A 86 4.68 -9.88 -1.22
N THR A 87 3.36 -10.02 -1.11
CA THR A 87 2.57 -9.19 -0.19
C THR A 87 2.90 -9.62 1.23
N THR A 88 3.44 -8.71 2.04
CA THR A 88 3.82 -8.97 3.44
C THR A 88 2.86 -8.37 4.45
N CYS A 89 2.01 -7.44 4.02
CA CYS A 89 0.95 -6.87 4.85
C CYS A 89 -0.22 -6.38 3.98
N ASP A 90 -1.41 -6.38 4.55
CA ASP A 90 -2.59 -5.72 3.99
C ASP A 90 -3.50 -5.30 5.13
N ASN A 91 -3.41 -4.03 5.52
CA ASN A 91 -4.02 -3.51 6.74
C ASN A 91 -4.76 -2.20 6.47
N ARG A 92 -5.91 -2.02 7.14
CA ARG A 92 -6.60 -0.72 7.18
C ARG A 92 -5.76 0.27 7.99
N ILE A 93 -5.49 1.43 7.40
CA ILE A 93 -4.74 2.52 8.04
C ILE A 93 -5.69 3.61 8.51
N VAL A 94 -6.58 4.08 7.63
CA VAL A 94 -7.53 5.15 7.94
C VAL A 94 -8.94 4.59 7.92
N PRO A 95 -9.74 4.77 8.99
CA PRO A 95 -11.12 4.30 9.01
C PRO A 95 -12.00 5.15 8.08
N ALA A 96 -13.06 4.55 7.53
CA ALA A 96 -13.90 5.17 6.50
C ALA A 96 -14.58 6.49 6.93
N ASN A 97 -14.83 6.67 8.24
CA ASN A 97 -15.46 7.87 8.79
C ASN A 97 -14.51 9.08 8.90
N GLU A 98 -13.21 8.88 8.69
CA GLU A 98 -12.19 9.95 8.79
C GLU A 98 -11.71 10.44 7.42
N VAL A 99 -12.13 9.80 6.34
CA VAL A 99 -11.63 10.06 4.99
C VAL A 99 -12.76 10.41 4.02
N LEU A 100 -12.52 11.41 3.17
CA LEU A 100 -13.42 11.76 2.08
C LEU A 100 -13.48 10.62 1.05
N TYR A 101 -14.67 10.29 0.56
CA TYR A 101 -14.80 9.31 -0.51
C TYR A 101 -14.20 9.85 -1.82
N GLY A 102 -13.34 9.07 -2.47
CA GLY A 102 -12.61 9.50 -3.67
C GLY A 102 -11.49 10.52 -3.39
N THR A 103 -10.89 10.47 -2.21
CA THR A 103 -9.86 11.42 -1.77
C THR A 103 -8.55 11.26 -2.56
N PRO A 104 -7.83 12.34 -2.91
CA PRO A 104 -6.47 12.23 -3.39
C PRO A 104 -5.56 11.75 -2.25
N LEU A 105 -4.53 10.98 -2.59
CA LEU A 105 -3.55 10.44 -1.63
C LEU A 105 -2.15 10.93 -1.97
N ALA A 106 -1.37 11.31 -0.96
CA ALA A 106 0.07 11.49 -1.08
C ALA A 106 0.77 10.82 0.10
N ALA A 107 1.95 10.25 -0.14
CA ALA A 107 2.72 9.60 0.91
C ALA A 107 4.21 9.87 0.75
N VAL A 108 4.90 10.00 1.88
CA VAL A 108 6.35 10.17 1.95
C VAL A 108 6.91 9.36 3.11
N ALA A 109 8.19 9.00 3.05
CA ALA A 109 8.80 8.13 4.04
C ALA A 109 10.29 8.39 4.21
N THR A 110 10.84 7.94 5.34
CA THR A 110 12.28 7.79 5.51
C THR A 110 12.80 6.66 4.61
N PRO A 111 14.09 6.67 4.21
CA PRO A 111 14.66 5.64 3.35
C PRO A 111 14.50 4.21 3.87
N ASN A 112 14.46 4.02 5.19
CA ASN A 112 14.32 2.71 5.82
C ASN A 112 12.86 2.37 6.19
N LEU A 113 11.89 3.21 5.81
CA LEU A 113 10.47 3.08 6.16
C LEU A 113 10.20 2.96 7.67
N THR A 114 11.11 3.48 8.50
CA THR A 114 10.95 3.56 9.96
C THR A 114 9.96 4.65 10.35
N GLU A 115 9.71 5.58 9.44
CA GLU A 115 8.69 6.60 9.53
C GLU A 115 8.09 6.86 8.15
N TRP A 116 6.78 7.03 8.09
CA TRP A 116 6.09 7.51 6.89
C TRP A 116 4.89 8.35 7.27
N HIS A 117 4.50 9.21 6.33
CA HIS A 117 3.38 10.13 6.43
C HIS A 117 2.44 9.88 5.25
N LEU A 118 1.16 9.71 5.55
CA LEU A 118 0.08 9.56 4.58
C LEU A 118 -0.84 10.76 4.69
N PHE A 119 -0.98 11.51 3.60
CA PHE A 119 -1.84 12.68 3.50
C PHE A 119 -3.08 12.38 2.67
N PHE A 120 -4.21 12.90 3.11
CA PHE A 120 -5.51 12.76 2.46
C PHE A 120 -6.46 13.89 2.90
N LEU A 121 -7.62 13.97 2.28
CA LEU A 121 -8.70 14.88 2.69
C LEU A 121 -9.74 14.15 3.55
N SER A 122 -10.13 14.77 4.66
CA SER A 122 -11.24 14.32 5.52
C SER A 122 -12.61 14.69 4.95
N PRO A 123 -13.74 14.15 5.49
CA PRO A 123 -15.09 14.51 5.07
C PRO A 123 -15.43 16.01 5.21
N THR A 124 -14.71 16.73 6.07
CA THR A 124 -14.85 18.18 6.26
C THR A 124 -13.98 19.00 5.30
N TYR A 125 -13.38 18.35 4.30
CA TYR A 125 -12.42 18.96 3.36
C TYR A 125 -11.19 19.56 4.07
N THR A 126 -10.76 18.92 5.16
CA THR A 126 -9.54 19.28 5.88
C THR A 126 -8.39 18.38 5.42
N LEU A 127 -7.23 18.98 5.14
CA LEU A 127 -6.00 18.23 4.93
C LEU A 127 -5.63 17.48 6.20
N SER A 128 -5.53 16.17 6.10
CA SER A 128 -5.36 15.25 7.22
C SER A 128 -4.18 14.32 6.99
N GLU A 129 -3.65 13.79 8.08
CA GLU A 129 -2.45 12.95 8.08
C GLU A 129 -2.59 11.77 9.04
N TYR A 130 -2.06 10.63 8.59
CA TYR A 130 -1.69 9.51 9.43
C TYR A 130 -0.18 9.31 9.34
N ILE A 131 0.47 9.10 10.48
CA ILE A 131 1.91 8.92 10.63
C ILE A 131 2.16 7.52 11.17
N TYR A 132 3.12 6.82 10.59
CA TYR A 132 3.75 5.68 11.24
C TYR A 132 5.11 6.09 11.74
N GLN A 133 5.43 5.68 12.96
CA GLN A 133 6.77 5.79 13.52
C GLN A 133 7.09 4.49 14.27
N GLN A 134 8.19 3.84 13.91
CA GLN A 134 8.62 2.62 14.57
C GLN A 134 8.85 2.83 16.08
N THR A 135 9.31 4.01 16.48
CA THR A 135 9.50 4.41 17.89
C THR A 135 8.20 4.61 18.65
N SER A 136 7.07 4.77 17.97
CA SER A 136 5.74 4.90 18.57
C SER A 136 5.05 3.55 18.84
N ILE A 137 5.68 2.43 18.46
CA ILE A 137 5.15 1.09 18.73
C ILE A 137 5.19 0.84 20.24
N SER A 138 4.03 0.54 20.83
CA SER A 138 3.88 0.28 22.26
C SER A 138 2.76 -0.73 22.52
N THR A 139 2.53 -1.08 23.79
CA THR A 139 1.40 -1.93 24.19
C THR A 139 0.04 -1.27 23.90
N THR A 140 -0.03 0.06 23.91
CA THR A 140 -1.25 0.84 23.62
C THR A 140 -1.34 1.29 22.17
N ASN A 141 -0.23 1.26 21.42
CA ASN A 141 -0.18 1.50 19.99
C ASN A 141 0.65 0.42 19.28
N PRO A 142 0.11 -0.80 19.12
CA PRO A 142 0.88 -1.92 18.57
C PRO A 142 1.21 -1.75 17.08
N SER A 143 0.49 -0.90 16.34
CA SER A 143 0.76 -0.64 14.93
C SER A 143 1.87 0.40 14.71
N GLY A 144 2.15 1.24 15.71
CA GLY A 144 3.00 2.43 15.56
C GLY A 144 2.38 3.51 14.67
N VAL A 145 1.12 3.34 14.26
CA VAL A 145 0.38 4.28 13.43
C VAL A 145 -0.45 5.19 14.33
N ARG A 146 -0.45 6.48 14.04
CA ARG A 146 -1.17 7.53 14.76
C ARG A 146 -1.75 8.53 13.77
N GLY A 147 -2.90 9.09 14.08
CA GLY A 147 -3.62 9.99 13.17
C GLY A 147 -4.94 10.44 13.76
N GLY A 148 -5.79 11.02 12.92
CA GLY A 148 -7.09 11.53 13.34
C GLY A 148 -6.99 12.76 14.26
N THR A 149 -8.09 13.08 14.94
CA THR A 149 -8.21 14.30 15.76
C THR A 149 -7.39 14.27 17.05
N SER A 150 -6.94 13.09 17.49
CA SER A 150 -6.11 12.93 18.68
C SER A 150 -4.61 13.14 18.41
N CYS A 151 -4.20 13.19 17.14
CA CYS A 151 -2.81 13.42 16.76
C CYS A 151 -2.50 14.91 16.75
N THR A 152 -1.92 15.41 17.84
CA THR A 152 -1.68 16.85 18.05
C THR A 152 -0.56 17.43 17.19
N ASP A 153 0.38 16.60 16.74
CA ASP A 153 1.53 16.98 15.90
C ASP A 153 1.36 16.59 14.42
N CYS A 154 0.21 15.97 14.06
CA CYS A 154 -0.19 15.73 12.68
C CYS A 154 -0.74 17.00 12.04
N ILE A 155 -0.63 17.15 10.71
CA ILE A 155 -1.20 18.30 9.97
C ILE A 155 -2.71 18.45 10.19
N THR A 156 -3.40 17.38 10.57
CA THR A 156 -4.82 17.35 10.93
C THR A 156 -5.17 18.37 12.01
N SER A 157 -4.26 18.63 12.97
CA SER A 157 -4.52 19.56 14.08
C SER A 157 -4.59 21.02 13.62
N GLU A 158 -4.01 21.34 12.47
CA GLU A 158 -3.91 22.70 11.92
C GLU A 158 -5.19 23.16 11.22
N GLN A 159 -6.09 22.21 10.90
CA GLN A 159 -7.37 22.49 10.26
C GLN A 159 -7.25 23.23 8.92
N PHE A 160 -6.23 22.93 8.11
CA PHE A 160 -6.10 23.49 6.77
C PHE A 160 -7.21 23.00 5.83
N VAL A 161 -8.12 23.91 5.47
CA VAL A 161 -9.26 23.62 4.60
C VAL A 161 -8.87 23.72 3.12
N VAL A 162 -9.30 22.75 2.32
CA VAL A 162 -9.03 22.67 0.88
C VAL A 162 -10.26 23.06 0.04
N VAL A 163 -10.06 23.36 -1.26
CA VAL A 163 -11.16 23.69 -2.19
C VAL A 163 -12.02 22.47 -2.49
N GLY A 164 -12.99 22.19 -1.63
CA GLY A 164 -14.16 21.34 -1.86
C GLY A 164 -13.94 19.96 -2.50
N PRO A 165 -15.01 19.30 -2.96
CA PRO A 165 -14.96 17.90 -3.42
C PRO A 165 -14.23 17.69 -4.75
N ARG A 166 -13.84 18.77 -5.44
CA ARG A 166 -13.15 18.74 -6.74
C ARG A 166 -11.63 18.88 -6.63
N SER A 167 -11.09 19.15 -5.44
CA SER A 167 -9.63 19.14 -5.28
C SER A 167 -9.10 17.73 -5.52
N ARG A 168 -8.19 17.61 -6.49
CA ARG A 168 -7.47 16.38 -6.82
C ARG A 168 -5.95 16.57 -6.72
N ALA A 169 -5.49 17.81 -6.51
CA ALA A 169 -4.08 18.10 -6.36
C ALA A 169 -3.66 17.90 -4.90
N LEU A 170 -2.92 16.82 -4.66
CA LEU A 170 -2.23 16.56 -3.41
C LEU A 170 -0.86 15.97 -3.74
N SER A 171 0.19 16.56 -3.19
CA SER A 171 1.55 16.07 -3.33
C SER A 171 2.31 16.30 -2.04
N ALA A 172 3.27 15.43 -1.74
CA ALA A 172 4.09 15.57 -0.56
C ALA A 172 5.55 15.25 -0.88
N LEU A 173 6.47 15.94 -0.21
CA LEU A 173 7.90 15.67 -0.25
C LEU A 173 8.46 15.56 1.17
N TYR A 174 9.43 14.66 1.30
CA TYR A 174 10.25 14.48 2.49
C TYR A 174 11.70 14.74 2.13
N GLN A 175 12.37 15.51 2.97
CA GLN A 175 13.80 15.78 2.85
C GLN A 175 14.43 15.77 4.25
N VAL A 176 15.69 15.39 4.36
CA VAL A 176 16.51 15.65 5.54
C VAL A 176 17.51 16.75 5.20
N GLN A 177 17.59 17.79 6.03
CA GLN A 177 18.59 18.84 5.89
C GLN A 177 19.17 19.14 7.27
N ASN A 178 20.50 19.02 7.40
CA ASN A 178 21.23 19.19 8.67
C ASN A 178 20.63 18.32 9.79
N ASP A 179 20.40 17.04 9.50
CA ASP A 179 19.79 16.05 10.40
C ASP A 179 18.36 16.36 10.85
N GLU A 180 17.71 17.39 10.29
CA GLU A 180 16.31 17.67 10.57
C GLU A 180 15.38 17.23 9.43
N PRO A 181 14.29 16.49 9.74
CA PRO A 181 13.29 16.13 8.75
C PRO A 181 12.50 17.37 8.33
N LYS A 182 12.23 17.47 7.04
CA LYS A 182 11.43 18.51 6.41
C LYS A 182 10.32 17.85 5.60
N LEU A 183 9.09 18.16 5.97
CA LEU A 183 7.89 17.76 5.26
C LEU A 183 7.32 18.96 4.53
N ARG A 184 6.87 18.73 3.30
CA ARG A 184 6.14 19.71 2.50
C ARG A 184 4.95 19.03 1.86
N VAL A 185 3.79 19.66 1.93
CA VAL A 185 2.54 19.16 1.35
C VAL A 185 1.93 20.27 0.51
N TRP A 186 1.69 19.99 -0.77
CA TRP A 186 1.04 20.92 -1.69
C TRP A 186 -0.40 20.52 -1.95
N PHE A 187 -1.28 21.50 -1.87
CA PHE A 187 -2.73 21.32 -2.05
C PHE A 187 -3.38 22.64 -2.49
N VAL A 188 -4.64 22.58 -2.95
CA VAL A 188 -5.42 23.78 -3.29
C VAL A 188 -6.21 24.24 -2.07
N SER A 189 -5.85 25.38 -1.47
CA SER A 189 -6.47 25.89 -0.25
C SER A 189 -7.78 26.63 -0.50
N ALA A 190 -8.76 26.47 0.40
CA ALA A 190 -10.02 27.23 0.34
C ALA A 190 -9.82 28.75 0.55
N GLY A 191 -8.78 29.16 1.28
CA GLY A 191 -8.47 30.58 1.52
C GLY A 191 -7.90 31.31 0.30
N GLN A 192 -7.34 30.56 -0.64
CA GLN A 192 -6.84 31.07 -1.94
C GLN A 192 -7.29 30.11 -3.05
N PRO A 193 -8.58 30.15 -3.42
CA PRO A 193 -9.10 29.21 -4.39
C PRO A 193 -8.38 29.37 -5.73
N ASN A 194 -8.06 28.25 -6.37
CA ASN A 194 -7.30 28.14 -7.63
C ASN A 194 -5.79 28.38 -7.51
N THR A 195 -5.22 28.52 -6.32
CA THR A 195 -3.78 28.51 -6.12
C THR A 195 -3.33 27.28 -5.36
N VAL A 196 -2.14 26.79 -5.70
CA VAL A 196 -1.45 25.78 -4.89
C VAL A 196 -0.84 26.49 -3.69
N MET A 197 -1.05 25.93 -2.50
CA MET A 197 -0.38 26.33 -1.26
C MET A 197 0.59 25.24 -0.82
N GLU A 198 1.59 25.61 -0.04
CA GLU A 198 2.50 24.68 0.64
C GLU A 198 2.23 24.71 2.14
N ALA A 199 1.96 23.55 2.74
CA ALA A 199 2.10 23.34 4.17
C ALA A 199 3.46 22.70 4.45
N GLY A 200 4.29 23.36 5.25
CA GLY A 200 5.65 22.93 5.58
C GLY A 200 5.84 22.68 7.07
N LYS A 201 6.64 21.66 7.41
CA LYS A 201 7.09 21.37 8.78
C LYS A 201 8.57 21.01 8.78
N GLN A 202 9.33 21.56 9.71
CA GLN A 202 10.74 21.23 9.95
C GLN A 202 10.92 20.72 11.39
N GLY A 203 11.42 19.49 11.55
CA GLY A 203 11.61 18.88 12.85
C GLY A 203 10.33 18.87 13.69
N ASN A 204 10.42 19.40 14.91
CA ASN A 204 9.31 19.50 15.87
C ASN A 204 8.53 20.82 15.77
N GLN A 205 8.76 21.61 14.72
CA GLN A 205 8.02 22.85 14.53
C GLN A 205 6.54 22.58 14.23
N VAL A 206 5.70 23.57 14.50
CA VAL A 206 4.30 23.60 14.08
C VAL A 206 4.25 23.72 12.56
N TRP A 207 3.23 23.14 11.93
CA TRP A 207 3.05 23.30 10.49
C TRP A 207 2.79 24.76 10.14
N GLN A 208 3.34 25.19 9.01
CA GLN A 208 3.17 26.54 8.51
C GLN A 208 2.59 26.50 7.11
N LEU A 209 1.62 27.38 6.85
CA LEU A 209 1.02 27.55 5.53
C LEU A 209 1.66 28.72 4.80
N ILE A 210 2.17 28.48 3.59
CA ILE A 210 2.80 29.49 2.75
C ILE A 210 2.15 29.47 1.37
N GLY A 211 1.87 30.66 0.83
CA GLY A 211 1.42 30.79 -0.56
C GLY A 211 2.56 30.55 -1.52
N MET A 212 2.32 29.76 -2.59
CA MET A 212 3.34 29.56 -3.61
C MET A 212 3.67 30.90 -4.27
N PRO A 213 4.96 31.22 -4.48
CA PRO A 213 5.34 32.44 -5.18
C PRO A 213 4.71 32.45 -6.57
N ASN A 214 3.83 33.41 -6.84
CA ASN A 214 3.41 33.68 -8.19
C ASN A 214 4.58 34.41 -8.88
N PRO A 215 5.19 33.89 -9.95
CA PRO A 215 6.13 34.70 -10.70
C PRO A 215 5.34 35.92 -11.21
N VAL A 216 5.65 37.10 -10.69
CA VAL A 216 5.23 38.32 -11.35
C VAL A 216 5.80 38.21 -12.76
N LEU A 217 4.93 38.10 -13.76
CA LEU A 217 5.31 38.20 -15.16
C LEU A 217 5.84 39.62 -15.36
N THR A 218 7.15 39.80 -15.15
CA THR A 218 7.88 41.00 -15.56
C THR A 218 8.27 40.89 -17.02
#